data_AF-A0A345HQP9-F1
#
_entry.id   AF-A0A345HQP9-F1
#
_cell.length_a   1.000
_cell.length_b   1.000
_cell.length_c   1.000
_cell.angle_alpha   90.00
_cell.angle_beta   90.00
_cell.angle_gamma   90.00
#
_symmetry.space_group_name_H-M   'P 1'
#
loop_
_entity.id
_entity.type
_entity.pdbx_description
1 polymer ?
#
loop_
_entity_poly.entity_id
_entity_poly.type
_entity_poly.pdbx_seq_one_letter_code
_entity_poly.pdbx_strand_id
1 'polypeptide(L)'
;MPTSRAALTALTLALALSLTLPAGTAAAASGTFTYTPRAEPNHLLDPGHGCYPAQGGTAIDNQTDREIWLFTTPNCAGTPATEVEPYSGTVQARFGSMLVVGPATGLVIYYVRSPLEELVDPPSGVCQEADGEGTVINKTNATALLYEHPGCPGTQAYAVSPGSHLTATFKSVKFVD
;
A
#
# COMPACT_ATOMS: atom_id res chain seq x y z
N MET A 1 14.99 -52.56 55.81
CA MET A 1 13.86 -52.87 54.91
C MET A 1 13.11 -51.55 54.63
N PRO A 2 12.61 -51.37 53.39
CA PRO A 2 12.50 -50.10 52.64
C PRO A 2 11.32 -49.23 53.15
N THR A 3 11.19 -47.94 52.87
CA THR A 3 10.85 -47.39 51.53
C THR A 3 11.02 -45.86 51.43
N SER A 4 11.54 -45.48 50.27
CA SER A 4 11.54 -44.19 49.58
C SER A 4 10.21 -43.42 49.64
N ARG A 5 10.30 -42.07 49.50
CA ARG A 5 9.84 -41.35 48.29
C ARG A 5 10.20 -39.86 48.38
N ALA A 6 11.12 -39.45 47.51
CA ALA A 6 11.27 -38.08 47.08
C ALA A 6 10.10 -37.70 46.16
N ALA A 7 9.58 -36.49 46.30
CA ALA A 7 8.67 -35.89 45.33
C ALA A 7 9.18 -34.48 45.02
N LEU A 8 9.88 -34.34 43.88
CA LEU A 8 10.16 -33.05 43.25
C LEU A 8 8.93 -32.65 42.44
N THR A 9 8.27 -31.58 42.83
CA THR A 9 7.21 -30.94 42.03
C THR A 9 7.86 -29.86 41.18
N ALA A 10 8.08 -30.14 39.90
CA ALA A 10 8.56 -29.15 38.93
C ALA A 10 7.37 -28.30 38.44
N LEU A 11 7.30 -27.04 38.88
CA LEU A 11 6.33 -26.07 38.41
C LEU A 11 6.82 -25.49 37.07
N THR A 12 6.21 -25.91 35.97
CA THR A 12 6.50 -25.36 34.63
C THR A 12 5.62 -24.13 34.41
N LEU A 13 6.21 -22.94 34.54
CA LEU A 13 5.57 -21.67 34.21
C LEU A 13 5.67 -21.43 32.70
N ALA A 14 4.61 -21.72 31.95
CA ALA A 14 4.51 -21.36 30.55
C ALA A 14 4.17 -19.86 30.45
N LEU A 15 5.18 -19.03 30.21
CA LEU A 15 5.02 -17.60 29.96
C LEU A 15 4.57 -17.40 28.51
N ALA A 16 3.25 -17.24 28.30
CA ALA A 16 2.69 -16.87 27.00
C ALA A 16 2.99 -15.39 26.73
N LEU A 17 4.04 -15.11 25.94
CA LEU A 17 4.27 -13.77 25.41
C LEU A 17 3.18 -13.43 24.39
N SER A 18 2.23 -12.60 24.81
CA SER A 18 1.25 -12.00 23.91
C SER A 18 1.93 -10.85 23.17
N LEU A 19 2.33 -11.08 21.91
CA LEU A 19 2.79 -10.02 21.02
C LEU A 19 1.59 -9.16 20.63
N THR A 20 1.38 -8.05 21.33
CA THR A 20 0.50 -6.97 20.87
C THR A 20 1.22 -6.23 19.74
N LEU A 21 1.03 -6.68 18.50
CA LEU A 21 1.39 -5.87 17.35
C LEU A 21 0.46 -4.65 17.32
N PRO A 22 0.98 -3.42 17.21
CA PRO A 22 0.13 -2.25 17.00
C PRO A 22 -0.63 -2.45 15.69
N ALA A 23 -1.96 -2.36 15.74
CA ALA A 23 -2.76 -2.25 14.54
C ALA A 23 -2.36 -0.94 13.87
N GLY A 24 -1.66 -1.04 12.73
CA GLY A 24 -1.34 0.13 11.92
C GLY A 24 -2.65 0.76 11.46
N THR A 25 -3.03 1.88 12.06
CA THR A 25 -4.13 2.69 11.56
C THR A 25 -3.65 3.31 10.26
N ALA A 26 -4.21 2.88 9.14
CA ALA A 26 -3.92 3.51 7.87
C ALA A 26 -4.35 4.98 7.95
N ALA A 27 -3.37 5.88 7.93
CA ALA A 27 -3.59 7.29 8.21
C ALA A 27 -4.33 7.94 7.04
N ALA A 28 -5.39 8.70 7.35
CA ALA A 28 -6.00 9.58 6.36
C ALA A 28 -5.01 10.68 5.95
N ALA A 29 -5.23 11.27 4.77
CA ALA A 29 -4.60 12.53 4.39
C ALA A 29 -5.00 13.63 5.38
N SER A 30 -4.13 14.63 5.53
CA SER A 30 -4.43 15.87 6.23
C SER A 30 -4.68 16.96 5.19
N GLY A 31 -5.83 17.64 5.25
CA GLY A 31 -6.16 18.76 4.39
C GLY A 31 -7.44 18.56 3.58
N THR A 32 -7.60 19.30 2.49
CA THR A 32 -8.83 19.26 1.67
C THR A 32 -8.53 19.02 0.20
N PHE A 33 -9.20 18.03 -0.38
CA PHE A 33 -9.23 17.85 -1.83
C PHE A 33 -10.53 18.44 -2.38
N THR A 34 -10.42 19.33 -3.37
CA THR A 34 -11.57 20.00 -4.00
C THR A 34 -11.62 19.66 -5.49
N TYR A 35 -12.81 19.32 -6.00
CA TYR A 35 -13.01 19.07 -7.44
C TYR A 35 -14.38 19.55 -7.91
N THR A 36 -14.48 20.02 -9.16
CA THR A 36 -15.75 20.50 -9.75
C THR A 36 -16.25 19.56 -10.86
N PRO A 37 -17.37 18.82 -10.66
CA PRO A 37 -17.90 17.90 -11.67
C PRO A 37 -18.60 18.62 -12.85
N ARG A 38 -19.48 19.60 -12.55
CA ARG A 38 -20.28 20.31 -13.58
C ARG A 38 -20.68 21.75 -13.23
N ALA A 39 -20.82 22.11 -11.96
CA ALA A 39 -21.22 23.47 -11.57
C ALA A 39 -20.77 23.84 -10.15
N GLU A 40 -20.85 22.90 -9.20
CA GLU A 40 -20.50 23.15 -7.80
C GLU A 40 -19.25 22.37 -7.39
N PRO A 41 -18.34 22.99 -6.63
CA PRO A 41 -17.21 22.30 -6.02
C PRO A 41 -17.70 21.23 -5.03
N ASN A 42 -17.05 20.07 -5.06
CA ASN A 42 -17.13 19.06 -4.02
C ASN A 42 -15.83 19.09 -3.23
N HIS A 43 -15.93 18.84 -1.93
CA HIS A 43 -14.80 18.84 -1.01
C HIS A 43 -14.72 17.51 -0.27
N LEU A 44 -13.51 16.98 -0.15
CA LEU A 44 -13.18 15.85 0.69
C LEU A 44 -12.19 16.33 1.73
N LEU A 45 -12.64 16.37 2.98
CA LEU A 45 -11.84 16.74 4.13
C LEU A 45 -11.15 15.49 4.68
N ASP A 46 -9.85 15.60 4.90
CA ASP A 46 -8.98 14.55 5.44
C ASP A 46 -9.27 13.16 4.82
N PRO A 47 -9.23 13.03 3.48
CA PRO A 47 -9.64 11.79 2.84
C PRO A 47 -8.70 10.64 3.22
N GLY A 48 -9.28 9.49 3.56
CA GLY A 48 -8.55 8.23 3.71
C GLY A 48 -7.75 7.87 2.45
N HIS A 49 -6.72 7.04 2.61
CA HIS A 49 -6.11 6.37 1.45
C HIS A 49 -7.15 5.45 0.77
N GLY A 50 -7.04 5.28 -0.54
CA GLY A 50 -7.90 4.37 -1.30
C GLY A 50 -8.64 5.01 -2.47
N CYS A 51 -9.41 4.19 -3.17
CA CYS A 51 -10.10 4.58 -4.40
C CYS A 51 -11.50 5.16 -4.11
N TYR A 52 -11.80 6.31 -4.71
CA TYR A 52 -13.06 7.02 -4.57
C TYR A 52 -13.79 7.09 -5.91
N PRO A 53 -15.09 6.78 -5.96
CA PRO A 53 -15.94 7.07 -7.10
C PRO A 53 -16.20 8.58 -7.14
N ALA A 54 -15.35 9.32 -7.83
CA ALA A 54 -15.44 10.77 -7.99
C ALA A 54 -15.33 11.15 -9.47
N GLN A 55 -16.11 12.15 -9.88
CA GLN A 55 -16.07 12.69 -11.24
C GLN A 55 -15.75 14.16 -11.19
N GLY A 56 -14.67 14.58 -11.84
CA GLY A 56 -14.32 15.99 -12.02
C GLY A 56 -14.25 16.35 -13.50
N GLY A 57 -14.57 17.61 -13.80
CA GLY A 57 -14.70 18.10 -15.17
C GLY A 57 -13.81 19.29 -15.51
N THR A 58 -13.34 20.04 -14.51
CA THR A 58 -12.59 21.29 -14.72
C THR A 58 -11.52 21.49 -13.65
N ALA A 59 -11.82 22.23 -12.58
CA ALA A 59 -10.85 22.62 -11.55
C ALA A 59 -10.72 21.56 -10.46
N ILE A 60 -9.46 21.24 -10.15
CA ILE A 60 -9.04 20.33 -9.10
C ILE A 60 -8.00 21.04 -8.26
N ASP A 61 -8.16 21.00 -6.94
CA ASP A 61 -7.25 21.61 -5.99
C ASP A 61 -6.93 20.60 -4.89
N ASN A 62 -5.66 20.22 -4.80
CA ASN A 62 -5.18 19.27 -3.81
C ASN A 62 -4.44 20.01 -2.70
N GLN A 63 -5.20 20.44 -1.68
CA GLN A 63 -4.66 21.02 -0.46
C GLN A 63 -4.46 19.94 0.62
N THR A 64 -4.22 18.70 0.21
CA THR A 64 -3.86 17.61 1.13
C THR A 64 -2.36 17.38 1.16
N ASP A 65 -1.89 16.71 2.21
CA ASP A 65 -0.52 16.20 2.33
C ASP A 65 -0.25 14.92 1.52
N ARG A 66 -1.22 14.47 0.72
CA ARG A 66 -1.13 13.26 -0.12
C ARG A 66 -1.18 13.59 -1.59
N GLU A 67 -0.52 12.75 -2.37
CA GLU A 67 -0.66 12.74 -3.80
C GLU A 67 -2.02 12.12 -4.19
N ILE A 68 -2.67 12.68 -5.21
CA ILE A 68 -3.95 12.20 -5.72
C ILE A 68 -3.79 11.79 -7.18
N TRP A 69 -4.14 10.55 -7.49
CA TRP A 69 -4.10 10.02 -8.85
C TRP A 69 -5.49 10.00 -9.44
N LEU A 70 -5.63 10.54 -10.64
CA LEU A 70 -6.90 10.70 -11.33
C LEU A 70 -6.98 9.73 -12.51
N PHE A 71 -8.06 8.97 -12.57
CA PHE A 71 -8.28 7.97 -13.60
C PHE A 71 -9.48 8.36 -14.46
N THR A 72 -9.41 8.18 -15.76
CA THR A 72 -10.56 8.40 -16.67
C THR A 72 -11.62 7.30 -16.52
N THR A 73 -11.23 6.14 -16.01
CA THR A 73 -12.08 4.98 -15.78
C THR A 73 -12.67 4.99 -14.36
N PRO A 74 -13.78 4.27 -14.11
CA PRO A 74 -14.25 4.00 -12.75
C PRO A 74 -13.29 3.09 -11.97
N ASN A 75 -13.40 3.10 -10.64
CA ASN A 75 -12.70 2.18 -9.72
C ASN A 75 -11.16 2.18 -9.81
N CYS A 76 -10.56 3.32 -10.17
CA CYS A 76 -9.11 3.52 -10.24
C CYS A 76 -8.39 2.46 -11.09
N ALA A 77 -9.01 2.09 -12.22
CA ALA A 77 -8.52 1.02 -13.08
C ALA A 77 -7.61 1.55 -14.20
N GLY A 78 -6.53 0.83 -14.51
CA GLY A 78 -5.59 1.20 -15.57
C GLY A 78 -4.53 2.19 -15.10
N THR A 79 -3.97 2.96 -16.03
CA THR A 79 -2.93 3.97 -15.75
C THR A 79 -3.57 5.29 -15.36
N PRO A 80 -3.04 6.00 -14.33
CA PRO A 80 -3.47 7.36 -14.03
C PRO A 80 -3.36 8.26 -15.26
N ALA A 81 -4.38 9.07 -15.48
CA ALA A 81 -4.37 10.10 -16.52
C ALA A 81 -3.72 11.39 -16.02
N THR A 82 -3.75 11.64 -14.71
CA THR A 82 -3.14 12.82 -14.09
C THR A 82 -2.77 12.48 -12.65
N GLU A 83 -1.57 12.89 -12.26
CA GLU A 83 -1.07 12.83 -10.90
C GLU A 83 -1.06 14.25 -10.35
N VAL A 84 -1.66 14.46 -9.18
CA VAL A 84 -1.83 15.78 -8.57
C VAL A 84 -1.03 15.79 -7.26
N GLU A 85 0.08 16.52 -7.27
CA GLU A 85 1.01 16.60 -6.15
C GLU A 85 0.35 17.19 -4.88
N PRO A 86 0.85 16.87 -3.68
CA PRO A 86 0.43 17.51 -2.44
C PRO A 86 0.58 19.03 -2.50
N TYR A 87 -0.39 19.75 -1.95
CA TYR A 87 -0.40 21.22 -1.90
C TYR A 87 -0.18 21.91 -3.26
N SER A 88 -0.47 21.21 -4.36
CA SER A 88 -0.38 21.79 -5.69
C SER A 88 -1.47 22.84 -5.89
N GLY A 89 -1.19 23.88 -6.69
CA GLY A 89 -2.23 24.80 -7.13
C GLY A 89 -3.31 24.11 -7.99
N THR A 90 -4.25 24.91 -8.50
CA THR A 90 -5.38 24.37 -9.27
C THR A 90 -4.92 23.74 -10.59
N VAL A 91 -5.26 22.47 -10.79
CA VAL A 91 -5.03 21.70 -12.03
C VAL A 91 -6.35 21.54 -12.79
N GLN A 92 -6.27 21.48 -14.12
CA GLN A 92 -7.41 21.17 -14.98
C GLN A 92 -7.34 19.72 -15.46
N ALA A 93 -8.29 18.87 -15.04
CA ALA A 93 -8.36 17.50 -15.52
C ALA A 93 -9.80 16.96 -15.53
N ARG A 94 -10.04 15.95 -16.38
CA ARG A 94 -11.28 15.17 -16.42
C ARG A 94 -11.01 13.77 -15.90
N PHE A 95 -11.83 13.31 -14.96
CA PHE A 95 -11.64 12.00 -14.35
C PHE A 95 -12.97 11.34 -13.95
N GLY A 96 -12.95 10.01 -13.89
CA GLY A 96 -14.06 9.12 -13.53
C GLY A 96 -13.88 8.40 -12.19
N SER A 97 -12.66 8.42 -11.63
CA SER A 97 -12.36 8.05 -10.25
C SER A 97 -11.05 8.67 -9.80
N MET A 98 -10.80 8.69 -8.49
CA MET A 98 -9.54 9.17 -7.92
C MET A 98 -9.01 8.19 -6.87
N LEU A 99 -7.70 8.06 -6.79
CA LEU A 99 -7.00 7.32 -5.74
C LEU A 99 -6.27 8.33 -4.85
N VAL A 100 -6.57 8.30 -3.55
CA VAL A 100 -5.76 8.99 -2.55
C VAL A 100 -4.60 8.07 -2.23
N VAL A 101 -3.38 8.48 -2.59
CA VAL A 101 -2.20 7.65 -2.41
C VAL A 101 -1.84 7.64 -0.92
N GLY A 102 -1.86 6.44 -0.33
CA GLY A 102 -1.39 6.19 1.02
C GLY A 102 -0.05 5.46 1.02
N PRO A 103 0.74 5.53 2.11
CA PRO A 103 1.95 4.75 2.23
C PRO A 103 1.60 3.31 2.62
N ALA A 104 2.15 2.32 1.92
CA ALA A 104 2.40 1.02 2.53
C ALA A 104 3.61 1.20 3.45
N THR A 105 3.37 1.37 4.75
CA THR A 105 4.44 1.62 5.71
C THR A 105 5.32 0.38 5.86
N GLY A 106 6.63 0.54 5.70
CA GLY A 106 7.64 -0.49 5.88
C GLY A 106 8.55 -0.65 4.66
N LEU A 107 9.12 -1.84 4.51
CA LEU A 107 10.22 -2.08 3.57
C LEU A 107 9.95 -3.32 2.74
N VAL A 108 10.09 -3.24 1.42
CA VAL A 108 10.25 -4.44 0.58
C VAL A 108 11.69 -4.56 0.13
N ILE A 109 12.26 -5.74 0.39
CA ILE A 109 13.59 -6.12 -0.07
C ILE A 109 13.44 -7.17 -1.16
N TYR A 110 14.09 -6.98 -2.30
CA TYR A 110 14.17 -8.00 -3.34
C TYR A 110 15.55 -8.01 -4.00
N TYR A 111 15.86 -9.14 -4.65
CA TYR A 111 17.11 -9.28 -5.40
C TYR A 111 16.89 -8.90 -6.85
N VAL A 112 17.76 -8.05 -7.40
CA VAL A 112 17.81 -7.75 -8.84
C VAL A 112 19.19 -8.12 -9.35
N ARG A 113 19.40 -9.39 -9.70
CA ARG A 113 20.68 -9.88 -10.25
C ARG A 113 21.95 -9.43 -9.48
N SER A 114 21.80 -9.09 -8.19
CA SER A 114 22.78 -8.41 -7.33
C SER A 114 23.23 -7.04 -7.87
N PRO A 115 23.06 -5.92 -7.12
CA PRO A 115 22.81 -5.83 -5.69
C PRO A 115 21.34 -6.01 -5.27
N LEU A 116 21.13 -5.99 -3.95
CA LEU A 116 19.84 -6.03 -3.27
C LEU A 116 19.16 -4.66 -3.44
N GLU A 117 17.89 -4.64 -3.87
CA GLU A 117 17.09 -3.42 -4.00
C GLU A 117 16.02 -3.34 -2.91
N GLU A 118 15.68 -2.10 -2.56
CA GLU A 118 14.79 -1.78 -1.45
C GLU A 118 13.74 -0.74 -1.89
N LEU A 119 12.47 -1.02 -1.61
CA LEU A 119 11.38 -0.05 -1.69
C LEU A 119 10.99 0.33 -0.26
N VAL A 120 11.33 1.56 0.12
CA VAL A 120 11.03 2.14 1.43
C VAL A 120 9.70 2.88 1.34
N ASP A 121 8.76 2.54 2.22
CA ASP A 121 7.41 3.11 2.30
C ASP A 121 6.70 3.23 0.95
N PRO A 122 6.62 2.13 0.16
CA PRO A 122 6.08 2.19 -1.19
C PRO A 122 4.62 2.68 -1.22
N PRO A 123 4.18 3.41 -2.26
CA PRO A 123 2.78 3.81 -2.37
C PRO A 123 1.83 2.61 -2.52
N SER A 124 0.74 2.62 -1.75
CA SER A 124 -0.37 1.67 -1.86
C SER A 124 -1.30 2.02 -3.02
N GLY A 125 -1.84 1.00 -3.68
CA GLY A 125 -2.78 1.15 -4.80
C GLY A 125 -2.12 1.50 -6.13
N VAL A 126 -0.80 1.68 -6.14
CA VAL A 126 0.00 2.14 -7.26
C VAL A 126 0.85 1.01 -7.85
N CYS A 127 0.89 0.93 -9.17
CA CYS A 127 1.83 0.08 -9.89
C CYS A 127 3.22 0.72 -9.93
N GLN A 128 4.23 -0.01 -9.45
CA GLN A 128 5.62 0.42 -9.47
C GLN A 128 6.45 -0.54 -10.31
N GLU A 129 7.33 0.02 -11.14
CA GLU A 129 8.34 -0.78 -11.84
C GLU A 129 9.32 -1.36 -10.82
N ALA A 130 9.54 -2.67 -10.91
CA ALA A 130 10.46 -3.38 -10.05
C ALA A 130 10.88 -4.67 -10.76
N ASP A 131 12.11 -4.70 -11.29
CA ASP A 131 12.64 -5.86 -12.01
C ASP A 131 13.33 -6.80 -11.02
N GLY A 132 12.56 -7.64 -10.33
CA GLY A 132 13.07 -8.54 -9.31
C GLY A 132 13.21 -10.00 -9.77
N GLU A 133 14.29 -10.65 -9.32
CA GLU A 133 14.54 -12.08 -9.46
C GLU A 133 15.20 -12.62 -8.19
N GLY A 134 14.49 -13.48 -7.45
CA GLY A 134 15.00 -14.13 -6.25
C GLY A 134 14.06 -13.97 -5.05
N THR A 135 14.62 -13.90 -3.85
CA THR A 135 13.83 -13.78 -2.61
C THR A 135 13.26 -12.37 -2.48
N VAL A 136 11.94 -12.30 -2.32
CA VAL A 136 11.20 -11.08 -1.98
C VAL A 136 10.80 -11.17 -0.53
N ILE A 137 11.17 -10.19 0.27
CA ILE A 137 10.78 -10.07 1.69
C ILE A 137 9.89 -8.85 1.81
N ASN A 138 8.63 -9.07 2.16
CA ASN A 138 7.68 -7.98 2.38
C ASN A 138 7.60 -7.67 3.88
N LYS A 139 8.23 -6.58 4.31
CA LYS A 139 8.12 -6.04 5.67
C LYS A 139 7.22 -4.81 5.74
N THR A 140 6.40 -4.58 4.71
CA THR A 140 5.36 -3.55 4.77
C THR A 140 4.15 -4.07 5.54
N ASN A 141 3.23 -3.16 5.88
CA ASN A 141 1.91 -3.50 6.40
C ASN A 141 0.89 -3.90 5.31
N ALA A 142 1.26 -3.80 4.02
CA ALA A 142 0.40 -4.13 2.88
C ALA A 142 0.80 -5.44 2.21
N THR A 143 -0.11 -6.05 1.45
CA THR A 143 0.20 -7.19 0.59
C THR A 143 0.90 -6.70 -0.69
N ALA A 144 2.07 -7.25 -1.00
CA ALA A 144 2.78 -6.97 -2.25
C ALA A 144 2.32 -7.93 -3.34
N LEU A 145 1.61 -7.44 -4.35
CA LEU A 145 1.22 -8.18 -5.54
C LEU A 145 2.33 -8.05 -6.59
N LEU A 146 2.90 -9.17 -7.01
CA LEU A 146 3.99 -9.21 -7.98
C LEU A 146 3.46 -9.60 -9.36
N TYR A 147 3.91 -8.89 -10.40
CA TYR A 147 3.47 -9.08 -11.78
C TYR A 147 4.65 -9.35 -12.70
N GLU A 148 4.48 -10.28 -13.64
CA GLU A 148 5.51 -10.63 -14.63
C GLU A 148 5.71 -9.57 -15.72
N HIS A 149 4.80 -8.59 -15.81
CA HIS A 149 4.83 -7.52 -16.81
C HIS A 149 5.13 -6.16 -16.18
N PRO A 150 5.84 -5.25 -16.88
CA PRO A 150 6.01 -3.85 -16.48
C PRO A 150 4.66 -3.11 -16.35
N GLY A 151 4.55 -2.15 -15.44
CA GLY A 151 3.39 -1.24 -15.29
C GLY A 151 2.11 -1.88 -14.71
N CYS A 152 2.26 -3.06 -14.13
CA CYS A 152 1.24 -4.05 -13.77
C CYS A 152 -0.09 -4.10 -14.56
N PRO A 153 -0.06 -4.55 -15.83
CA PRO A 153 -1.18 -5.19 -16.49
C PRO A 153 -1.29 -6.69 -16.15
N GLY A 154 -2.49 -7.26 -16.30
CA GLY A 154 -2.74 -8.69 -16.17
C GLY A 154 -3.13 -9.16 -14.76
N THR A 155 -3.15 -10.49 -14.56
CA THR A 155 -3.36 -11.09 -13.22
C THR A 155 -2.04 -11.14 -12.48
N GLN A 156 -2.05 -10.87 -11.17
CA GLN A 156 -0.86 -11.02 -10.34
C GLN A 156 -0.34 -12.47 -10.41
N ALA A 157 0.98 -12.61 -10.51
CA ALA A 157 1.63 -13.92 -10.49
C ALA A 157 1.78 -14.43 -9.06
N TYR A 158 2.10 -13.52 -8.12
CA TYR A 158 2.30 -13.84 -6.72
C TYR A 158 1.73 -12.76 -5.81
N ALA A 159 1.39 -13.15 -4.57
CA ALA A 159 1.06 -12.24 -3.50
C ALA A 159 1.98 -12.54 -2.31
N VAL A 160 2.69 -11.53 -1.82
CA VAL A 160 3.56 -11.62 -0.64
C VAL A 160 2.85 -10.91 0.51
N SER A 161 2.31 -11.67 1.46
CA SER A 161 1.64 -11.09 2.63
C SER A 161 2.61 -10.27 3.50
N PRO A 162 2.08 -9.34 4.33
CA PRO A 162 2.87 -8.63 5.33
C PRO A 162 3.71 -9.58 6.19
N GLY A 163 4.98 -9.22 6.42
CA GLY A 163 5.95 -10.00 7.20
C GLY A 163 6.41 -11.32 6.56
N SER A 164 5.96 -11.62 5.34
CA SER A 164 6.26 -12.88 4.66
C SER A 164 7.37 -12.72 3.61
N HIS A 165 7.85 -13.85 3.10
CA HIS A 165 8.79 -13.88 2.00
C HIS A 165 8.48 -15.03 1.04
N LEU A 166 8.93 -14.90 -0.20
CA LEU A 166 8.87 -15.95 -1.21
C LEU A 166 10.00 -15.79 -2.23
N THR A 167 10.18 -16.76 -3.12
CA THR A 167 11.06 -16.61 -4.28
C THR A 167 10.21 -16.39 -5.53
N ALA A 168 10.47 -15.33 -6.28
CA ALA A 168 9.75 -15.00 -7.51
C ALA A 168 10.62 -14.23 -8.51
N THR A 169 10.15 -14.19 -9.76
CA THR A 169 10.61 -13.27 -10.79
C THR A 169 9.43 -12.37 -11.16
N PHE A 170 9.65 -11.06 -11.23
CA PHE A 170 8.62 -10.07 -11.51
C PHE A 170 9.23 -8.82 -12.15
N LYS A 171 8.37 -8.01 -12.79
CA LYS A 171 8.74 -6.76 -13.49
C LYS A 171 8.03 -5.54 -12.91
N SER A 172 6.96 -5.74 -12.16
CA SER A 172 6.31 -4.67 -11.41
C SER A 172 5.65 -5.21 -10.15
N VAL A 173 5.39 -4.31 -9.21
CA VAL A 173 4.76 -4.59 -7.92
C VAL A 173 3.65 -3.59 -7.64
N LYS A 174 2.57 -4.05 -7.01
CA LYS A 174 1.49 -3.21 -6.48
C LYS A 174 1.21 -3.59 -5.03
N PHE A 175 1.20 -2.60 -4.15
CA PHE A 175 0.84 -2.80 -2.75
C PHE A 175 -0.65 -2.61 -2.55
N VAL A 176 -1.30 -3.53 -1.85
CA VAL A 176 -2.75 -3.48 -1.55
C VAL A 176 -2.98 -3.90 -0.09
N ASP A 177 -3.93 -3.23 0.57
CA ASP A 177 -4.38 -3.56 1.93
C ASP A 177 -5.44 -4.67 1.92
#